data_AF-A0A3D8YAC3-F1
#
_entry.id   AF-A0A3D8YAC3-F1
#
_cell.length_a   1.000
_cell.length_b   1.000
_cell.length_c   1.000
_cell.angle_alpha   90.00
_cell.angle_beta   90.00
_cell.angle_gamma   90.00
#
_symmetry.space_group_name_H-M   'P 1'
#
loop_
_entity.id
_entity.type
_entity.pdbx_description
1 polymer ?
#
loop_
_entity_poly.entity_id
_entity_poly.type
_entity_poly.pdbx_seq_one_letter_code
_entity_poly.pdbx_strand_id
1 'polypeptide(L)'
;MAVKIRLARRGRKKKAIYDIVVADARAPRDGRFIEKLGSYNPGTNPASIVLETGKAVDWLLKGAQPTDTARSIMQHEGVMLKKHLQVGVIKGAITQEVADARFEEWKESKTGRKANAADTLSKQKESDKNAKLDAERKVNEARAEAIAKKNAPVVVEEEVSEEVSEEVTEEVADEAAAPADEAETAE
;
A
#
# COMPACT_ATOMS: atom_id res chain seq x y z
N MET A 1 9.65 25.60 -31.08
CA MET A 1 8.40 26.27 -30.65
C MET A 1 7.29 25.25 -30.77
N ALA A 2 7.22 24.31 -29.82
CA ALA A 2 6.25 23.21 -29.90
C ALA A 2 5.47 23.16 -28.58
N VAL A 3 4.15 23.25 -28.69
CA VAL A 3 3.25 23.09 -27.54
C VAL A 3 3.14 21.61 -27.22
N LYS A 4 3.40 21.26 -25.96
CA LYS A 4 3.33 19.89 -25.47
C LYS A 4 2.24 19.75 -24.42
N ILE A 5 1.59 18.59 -24.42
CA ILE A 5 0.73 18.16 -23.33
C ILE A 5 1.56 17.29 -22.39
N ARG A 6 1.76 17.78 -21.17
CA ARG A 6 2.69 17.19 -20.20
C ARG A 6 2.10 17.15 -18.81
N LEU A 7 2.75 16.37 -17.95
CA LEU A 7 2.40 16.28 -16.54
C LEU A 7 3.23 17.29 -15.73
N ALA A 8 2.55 18.23 -15.09
CA ALA A 8 3.14 19.10 -14.07
C ALA A 8 2.97 18.41 -12.71
N ARG A 9 4.03 18.37 -11.90
CA ARG A 9 3.98 17.70 -10.59
C ARG A 9 3.45 18.67 -9.55
N ARG A 10 2.44 18.21 -8.82
CA ARG A 10 1.93 18.78 -7.59
C ARG A 10 2.05 17.75 -6.45
N GLY A 11 1.65 18.17 -5.25
CA GLY A 11 1.58 17.30 -4.08
C GLY A 11 2.85 17.34 -3.21
N ARG A 12 2.98 16.34 -2.33
CA ARG A 12 4.01 16.29 -1.29
C ARG A 12 5.02 15.17 -1.58
N LYS A 13 6.11 15.12 -0.83
CA LYS A 13 7.04 13.98 -0.86
C LYS A 13 6.26 12.68 -0.61
N LYS A 14 6.52 11.63 -1.41
CA LYS A 14 5.81 10.32 -1.40
C LYS A 14 4.30 10.34 -1.73
N LYS A 15 3.70 11.52 -1.98
CA LYS A 15 2.29 11.67 -2.39
C LYS A 15 2.24 12.63 -3.58
N ALA A 16 2.72 12.14 -4.73
CA ALA A 16 2.75 12.90 -5.97
C ALA A 16 1.37 12.91 -6.64
N ILE A 17 0.91 14.08 -7.04
CA ILE A 17 -0.31 14.29 -7.83
C ILE A 17 0.14 15.05 -9.08
N TYR A 18 -0.43 14.77 -10.24
CA TYR A 18 -0.03 15.42 -11.48
C TYR A 18 -1.20 16.21 -12.06
N ASP A 19 -0.90 17.35 -12.66
CA ASP A 19 -1.84 18.04 -13.54
C ASP A 19 -1.48 17.75 -14.98
N ILE A 20 -2.51 17.53 -15.80
CA ILE A 20 -2.37 17.42 -17.24
C ILE A 20 -2.48 18.83 -17.80
N VAL A 21 -1.35 19.38 -18.25
CA VAL A 21 -1.26 20.79 -18.68
C VAL A 21 -0.73 20.90 -20.11
N VAL A 22 -1.19 21.94 -20.79
CA VAL A 22 -0.68 22.39 -22.08
C VAL A 22 0.34 23.48 -21.82
N ALA A 23 1.57 23.30 -22.27
CA ALA A 23 2.63 24.28 -22.10
C ALA A 23 3.61 24.27 -23.27
N ASP A 24 4.37 25.35 -23.45
CA ASP A 24 5.52 25.34 -24.35
C ASP A 24 6.56 24.32 -23.85
N ALA A 25 7.16 23.57 -24.79
CA ALA A 25 8.22 22.62 -24.50
C ALA A 25 9.42 23.21 -23.73
N ARG A 26 9.71 24.51 -23.89
CA ARG A 26 10.84 25.20 -23.22
C ARG A 26 10.53 25.65 -21.79
N ALA A 27 9.25 25.71 -21.41
CA ALA A 27 8.88 26.12 -20.06
C ALA A 27 9.34 25.07 -19.03
N PRO A 28 9.70 25.46 -17.80
CA PRO A 28 10.08 24.48 -16.77
C PRO A 28 8.88 23.59 -16.39
N ARG A 29 9.13 22.37 -15.87
CA ARG A 29 8.09 21.35 -15.64
C ARG A 29 6.87 21.89 -14.88
N ASP A 30 7.11 22.56 -13.76
CA ASP A 30 6.08 23.08 -12.86
C ASP A 30 5.93 24.61 -12.99
N GLY A 31 6.34 25.17 -14.12
CA GLY A 31 6.25 26.61 -14.39
C GLY A 31 4.93 27.05 -14.98
N ARG A 32 4.97 28.21 -15.64
CA ARG A 32 3.83 28.77 -16.36
C ARG A 32 3.37 27.81 -17.46
N PHE A 33 2.08 27.51 -17.46
CA PHE A 33 1.38 26.76 -18.50
C PHE A 33 0.35 27.65 -19.19
N ILE A 34 -0.17 27.19 -20.33
CA ILE A 34 -1.18 27.89 -21.13
C ILE A 34 -2.56 27.55 -20.57
N GLU A 35 -2.88 26.26 -20.48
CA GLU A 35 -4.16 25.76 -19.99
C GLU A 35 -4.00 24.44 -19.23
N LYS A 36 -4.85 24.22 -18.22
CA LYS A 36 -4.96 22.96 -17.50
C LYS A 36 -6.12 22.15 -18.08
N LEU A 37 -5.83 20.93 -18.54
CA LEU A 37 -6.83 20.01 -19.11
C LEU A 37 -7.44 19.07 -18.06
N GLY A 38 -6.72 18.82 -16.97
CA GLY A 38 -7.14 17.83 -16.00
C GLY A 38 -6.15 17.56 -14.88
N SER A 39 -6.42 16.50 -14.12
CA SER A 39 -5.58 15.98 -13.05
C SER A 39 -5.46 14.45 -13.12
N TYR A 40 -4.34 13.96 -12.59
CA TYR A 40 -4.00 12.55 -12.54
C TYR A 40 -3.41 12.23 -11.16
N ASN A 41 -4.02 11.27 -10.46
CA ASN A 41 -3.55 10.76 -9.19
C ASN A 41 -3.19 9.27 -9.29
N PRO A 42 -1.90 8.91 -9.36
CA PRO A 42 -1.46 7.52 -9.35
C PRO A 42 -1.47 6.87 -7.96
N GLY A 43 -1.70 7.64 -6.89
CA GLY A 43 -1.70 7.12 -5.53
C GLY A 43 -2.98 6.37 -5.14
N THR A 44 -4.02 6.43 -5.98
CA THR A 44 -5.26 5.67 -5.81
C THR A 44 -5.23 4.43 -6.69
N ASN A 45 -5.85 3.34 -6.22
CA ASN A 45 -6.03 2.11 -7.00
C ASN A 45 -7.51 1.74 -7.02
N PRO A 46 -8.23 1.96 -8.14
CA PRO A 46 -7.73 2.42 -9.45
C PRO A 46 -7.30 3.90 -9.48
N ALA A 47 -6.38 4.26 -10.38
CA ALA A 47 -5.86 5.62 -10.48
C ALA A 47 -6.94 6.61 -10.89
N SER A 48 -7.05 7.72 -10.14
CA SER A 48 -8.07 8.74 -10.38
C SER A 48 -7.61 9.69 -11.48
N ILE A 49 -8.39 9.77 -12.56
CA ILE A 49 -8.14 10.65 -13.71
C ILE A 49 -9.36 11.56 -13.86
N VAL A 50 -9.13 12.87 -13.92
CA VAL A 50 -10.16 13.86 -14.26
C VAL A 50 -9.66 14.62 -15.46
N LEU A 51 -10.35 14.52 -16.60
CA LEU A 51 -9.91 15.12 -17.86
C LEU A 51 -11.08 15.76 -18.60
N GLU A 52 -10.90 17.01 -19.00
CA GLU A 52 -11.83 17.72 -19.89
C GLU A 52 -11.61 17.26 -21.34
N THR A 53 -12.38 16.27 -21.77
CA THR A 53 -12.18 15.60 -23.08
C THR A 53 -12.32 16.54 -24.27
N GLY A 54 -13.27 17.48 -24.28
CA GLY A 54 -13.46 18.44 -25.37
C GLY A 54 -12.21 19.27 -25.64
N LYS A 55 -11.73 19.98 -24.61
CA LYS A 55 -10.53 20.83 -24.72
C LYS A 55 -9.27 20.04 -25.06
N ALA A 56 -9.13 18.84 -24.51
CA ALA A 56 -7.99 17.98 -24.80
C ALA A 56 -7.94 17.61 -26.29
N VAL A 57 -9.10 17.33 -26.90
CA VAL A 57 -9.16 17.05 -28.34
C VAL A 57 -8.85 18.30 -29.16
N ASP A 58 -9.39 19.46 -28.80
CA ASP A 58 -9.13 20.72 -29.49
C ASP A 58 -7.62 21.04 -29.56
N TRP A 59 -6.91 20.88 -28.43
CA TRP A 59 -5.47 21.08 -28.39
C TRP A 59 -4.70 20.07 -29.24
N LEU A 60 -5.16 18.81 -29.29
CA LEU A 60 -4.57 17.78 -30.15
C LEU A 60 -4.81 18.05 -31.65
N LEU A 61 -5.95 18.66 -32.01
CA LEU A 61 -6.25 19.08 -33.38
C LEU A 61 -5.41 20.31 -33.78
N LYS A 62 -5.17 21.24 -32.86
CA LYS A 62 -4.24 22.37 -33.03
C LYS A 62 -2.76 21.95 -33.14
N GLY A 63 -2.45 20.65 -32.98
CA GLY A 63 -1.11 20.10 -33.16
C GLY A 63 -0.29 19.95 -31.88
N ALA A 64 -0.88 20.12 -30.69
CA ALA A 64 -0.18 19.88 -29.43
C ALA A 64 0.28 18.42 -29.34
N GLN A 65 1.54 18.22 -28.96
CA GLN A 65 2.15 16.88 -28.90
C GLN A 65 2.10 16.33 -27.47
N PRO A 66 1.39 15.23 -27.19
CA PRO A 66 1.37 14.62 -25.87
C PRO A 66 2.67 13.87 -25.58
N THR A 67 3.16 13.99 -24.35
CA THR A 67 4.20 13.11 -23.79
C THR A 67 3.68 11.68 -23.61
N ASP A 68 4.57 10.70 -23.48
CA ASP A 68 4.19 9.27 -23.50
C ASP A 68 3.17 8.89 -22.41
N THR A 69 3.43 9.25 -21.15
CA THR A 69 2.48 9.00 -20.05
C THR A 69 1.17 9.77 -20.23
N ALA A 70 1.24 11.03 -20.70
CA ALA A 70 0.04 11.81 -20.97
C ALA A 70 -0.81 11.18 -22.09
N ARG A 71 -0.16 10.64 -23.13
CA ARG A 71 -0.80 9.90 -24.21
C ARG A 71 -1.48 8.64 -23.68
N SER A 72 -0.83 7.86 -22.81
CA SER A 72 -1.43 6.68 -22.19
C SER A 72 -2.70 7.04 -21.40
N ILE A 73 -2.65 8.11 -20.59
CA ILE A 73 -3.82 8.58 -19.83
C ILE A 73 -4.95 9.00 -20.79
N MET A 74 -4.63 9.73 -21.86
CA MET A 74 -5.60 10.15 -22.88
C MET A 74 -6.19 8.98 -23.68
N GLN A 75 -5.42 7.93 -23.94
CA GLN A 75 -5.92 6.71 -24.58
C GLN A 75 -6.88 5.97 -23.65
N HIS A 76 -6.54 5.88 -22.36
CA HIS A 76 -7.38 5.23 -21.36
C HIS A 76 -8.74 5.94 -21.20
N GLU A 77 -8.75 7.26 -21.34
CA GLU A 77 -9.97 8.09 -21.25
C GLU A 77 -10.67 8.32 -22.60
N GLY A 78 -10.10 7.84 -23.71
CA GLY A 78 -10.74 7.85 -25.02
C GLY A 78 -10.53 9.11 -25.85
N VAL A 79 -9.77 10.10 -25.35
CA VAL A 79 -9.47 11.34 -26.07
C VAL A 79 -8.79 11.08 -27.40
N MET A 80 -7.86 10.11 -27.45
CA MET A 80 -7.16 9.76 -28.71
C MET A 80 -8.10 9.12 -29.74
N LEU A 81 -9.06 8.31 -29.29
CA LEU A 81 -10.07 7.73 -30.17
C LEU A 81 -11.01 8.82 -30.70
N LYS A 82 -11.49 9.70 -29.82
CA LYS A 82 -12.33 10.84 -30.20
C LYS A 82 -11.64 11.73 -31.23
N LYS A 83 -10.36 12.04 -31.03
CA LYS A 83 -9.54 12.77 -32.01
C LYS A 83 -9.51 12.07 -33.37
N HIS A 84 -9.26 10.76 -33.39
CA HIS A 84 -9.19 9.99 -34.65
C HIS A 84 -10.53 10.02 -35.41
N LEU A 85 -11.64 9.83 -34.71
CA LEU A 85 -12.99 9.89 -35.29
C LEU A 85 -13.30 11.28 -35.85
N GLN A 86 -12.98 12.34 -35.10
CA GLN A 86 -13.15 13.73 -35.57
C GLN A 86 -12.31 14.06 -36.81
N VAL A 87 -11.08 13.53 -36.92
CA VAL A 87 -10.29 13.68 -38.16
C VAL A 87 -11.00 13.02 -39.35
N GLY A 88 -11.68 11.89 -39.14
CA GLY A 88 -12.53 11.26 -40.16
C GLY A 88 -13.71 12.13 -40.58
N VAL A 89 -14.37 12.78 -39.62
CA VAL A 89 -15.47 13.72 -39.88
C VAL A 89 -14.99 14.96 -40.64
N ILE A 90 -13.86 15.56 -40.22
CA ILE A 90 -13.27 16.74 -40.89
C ILE A 90 -12.91 16.43 -42.35
N LYS A 91 -12.49 15.19 -42.63
CA LYS A 91 -12.19 14.72 -43.99
C LYS A 91 -13.43 14.29 -44.78
N GLY A 92 -14.62 14.31 -44.18
CA GLY A 92 -15.88 13.91 -44.81
C GLY A 92 -16.05 12.40 -45.00
N ALA A 93 -15.21 11.57 -44.37
CA ALA A 93 -15.29 10.11 -44.51
C ALA A 93 -16.40 9.48 -43.65
N ILE A 94 -16.84 10.18 -42.60
CA ILE A 94 -17.81 9.70 -41.61
C ILE A 94 -18.69 10.89 -41.18
N THR A 95 -19.97 10.66 -40.88
CA THR A 95 -20.86 11.68 -40.29
C THR A 95 -20.59 11.85 -38.79
N GLN A 96 -20.99 13.00 -38.24
CA GLN A 96 -20.82 13.28 -36.81
C GLN A 96 -21.54 12.25 -35.93
N GLU A 97 -22.74 11.82 -36.31
CA GLU A 97 -23.54 10.84 -35.57
C GLU A 97 -22.86 9.48 -35.48
N VAL A 98 -22.26 9.00 -36.57
CA VAL A 98 -21.54 7.72 -36.59
C VAL A 98 -20.27 7.79 -35.74
N ALA A 99 -19.59 8.95 -35.72
CA ALA A 99 -18.44 9.15 -34.85
C ALA A 99 -18.84 9.09 -33.37
N ASP A 100 -19.94 9.75 -32.99
CA ASP A 100 -20.41 9.78 -31.60
C ASP A 100 -20.90 8.40 -31.15
N ALA A 101 -21.67 7.69 -31.98
CA ALA A 101 -22.12 6.32 -31.67
C ALA A 101 -20.96 5.34 -31.41
N ARG A 102 -19.92 5.37 -32.27
CA ARG A 102 -18.71 4.54 -32.07
C ARG A 102 -17.96 4.89 -30.79
N PHE A 103 -17.95 6.16 -30.43
CA PHE A 103 -17.29 6.62 -29.20
C PHE A 103 -18.06 6.17 -27.95
N GLU A 104 -19.39 6.21 -27.99
CA GLU A 104 -20.26 5.74 -26.91
C GLU A 104 -20.14 4.23 -26.69
N GLU A 105 -20.22 3.43 -27.75
CA GLU A 105 -20.03 1.97 -27.68
C GLU A 105 -18.66 1.63 -27.06
N TRP A 106 -17.60 2.33 -27.49
CA TRP A 106 -16.28 2.16 -26.90
C TRP A 106 -16.27 2.53 -25.41
N LYS A 107 -16.93 3.63 -25.03
CA LYS A 107 -17.00 4.10 -23.64
C LYS A 107 -17.72 3.09 -22.75
N GLU A 108 -18.83 2.53 -23.20
CA GLU A 108 -19.58 1.47 -22.50
C GLU A 108 -18.74 0.20 -22.33
N SER A 109 -18.05 -0.22 -23.38
CA SER A 109 -17.14 -1.38 -23.29
C SER A 109 -16.03 -1.15 -22.25
N LYS A 110 -15.56 0.09 -22.13
CA LYS A 110 -14.51 0.48 -21.18
C LYS A 110 -15.03 0.60 -19.75
N THR A 111 -16.21 1.18 -19.53
CA THR A 111 -16.81 1.24 -18.19
C THR A 111 -17.07 -0.16 -17.65
N GLY A 112 -17.56 -1.08 -18.49
CA GLY A 112 -17.72 -2.49 -18.12
C GLY A 112 -16.41 -3.17 -17.71
N ARG A 113 -15.33 -2.99 -18.49
CA ARG A 113 -14.00 -3.51 -18.11
C ARG A 113 -13.45 -2.89 -16.82
N LYS A 114 -13.66 -1.58 -16.60
CA LYS A 114 -13.25 -0.90 -15.37
C LYS A 114 -13.99 -1.44 -14.14
N ALA A 115 -15.30 -1.69 -14.26
CA ALA A 115 -16.12 -2.28 -13.20
C ALA A 115 -15.63 -3.69 -12.83
N ASN A 116 -15.45 -4.57 -13.82
CA ASN A 116 -14.94 -5.93 -13.60
C ASN A 116 -13.55 -5.95 -12.91
N ALA A 117 -12.66 -5.04 -13.31
CA ALA A 117 -11.34 -4.92 -12.70
C ALA A 117 -11.43 -4.42 -11.24
N ALA A 118 -12.32 -3.47 -10.95
CA ALA A 118 -12.57 -2.98 -9.60
C ALA A 118 -13.15 -4.08 -8.69
N ASP A 119 -14.10 -4.87 -9.20
CA ASP A 119 -14.72 -5.98 -8.47
C ASP A 119 -13.74 -7.11 -8.18
N THR A 120 -12.84 -7.39 -9.13
CA THR A 120 -11.78 -8.39 -8.92
C THR A 120 -10.81 -7.91 -7.83
N LEU A 121 -10.45 -6.63 -7.86
CA LEU A 121 -9.56 -6.03 -6.86
C LEU A 121 -10.19 -5.99 -5.46
N SER A 122 -11.49 -5.70 -5.34
CA SER A 122 -12.19 -5.70 -4.04
C SER A 122 -12.26 -7.11 -3.46
N LYS A 123 -12.63 -8.11 -4.26
CA LYS A 123 -12.64 -9.53 -3.86
C LYS A 123 -11.27 -10.01 -3.40
N GLN A 124 -10.21 -9.65 -4.13
CA GLN A 124 -8.84 -10.00 -3.74
C GLN A 124 -8.47 -9.38 -2.39
N LYS A 125 -8.74 -8.07 -2.20
CA LYS A 125 -8.50 -7.38 -0.92
C LYS A 125 -9.27 -8.01 0.24
N GLU A 126 -10.51 -8.42 0.03
CA GLU A 126 -11.32 -9.11 1.03
C GLU A 126 -10.75 -10.49 1.37
N SER A 127 -10.34 -11.27 0.37
CA SER A 127 -9.70 -12.57 0.59
C SER A 127 -8.36 -12.45 1.34
N ASP A 128 -7.52 -11.47 0.96
CA ASP A 128 -6.24 -11.20 1.62
C ASP A 128 -6.44 -10.75 3.07
N LYS A 129 -7.49 -9.98 3.33
CA LYS A 129 -7.85 -9.54 4.68
C LYS A 129 -8.32 -10.71 5.52
N ASN A 130 -9.21 -11.55 5.00
CA ASN A 130 -9.70 -12.73 5.73
C ASN A 130 -8.57 -13.72 6.02
N ALA A 131 -7.70 -14.00 5.04
CA ALA A 131 -6.54 -14.85 5.24
C ALA A 131 -5.59 -14.33 6.32
N LYS A 132 -5.39 -13.00 6.40
CA LYS A 132 -4.60 -12.37 7.48
C LYS A 132 -5.26 -12.54 8.85
N LEU A 133 -6.58 -12.32 8.95
CA LEU A 133 -7.31 -12.49 10.20
C LEU A 133 -7.31 -13.94 10.68
N ASP A 134 -7.44 -14.91 9.76
CA ASP A 134 -7.38 -16.33 10.11
C ASP A 134 -5.97 -16.76 10.54
N ALA A 135 -4.92 -16.20 9.92
CA ALA A 135 -3.55 -16.41 10.37
C ALA A 135 -3.29 -15.81 11.76
N GLU A 136 -3.81 -14.60 12.03
CA GLU A 136 -3.71 -13.96 13.34
C GLU A 136 -4.46 -14.76 14.42
N ARG A 137 -5.66 -15.30 14.12
CA ARG A 137 -6.42 -16.15 15.05
C ARG A 137 -5.65 -17.42 15.42
N LYS A 138 -5.10 -18.14 14.44
CA LYS A 138 -4.28 -19.34 14.69
C LYS A 138 -3.06 -19.06 15.56
N VAL A 139 -2.37 -17.93 15.30
CA VAL A 139 -1.23 -17.51 16.11
C VAL A 139 -1.66 -17.15 17.53
N ASN A 140 -2.80 -16.47 17.69
CA ASN A 140 -3.33 -16.09 18.99
C ASN A 140 -3.81 -17.32 19.80
N GLU A 141 -4.47 -18.29 19.16
CA GLU A 141 -4.88 -19.56 19.76
C GLU A 141 -3.67 -20.37 20.23
N ALA A 142 -2.64 -20.54 19.38
CA ALA A 142 -1.41 -21.23 19.76
C ALA A 142 -0.67 -20.54 20.92
N ARG A 143 -0.65 -19.20 20.95
CA ARG A 143 -0.11 -18.43 22.08
C ARG A 143 -0.93 -18.62 23.35
N ALA A 144 -2.26 -18.63 23.26
CA ALA A 144 -3.14 -18.84 24.39
C ALA A 144 -2.97 -20.25 24.99
N GLU A 145 -2.85 -21.28 24.15
CA GLU A 145 -2.57 -22.65 24.60
C GLU A 145 -1.18 -22.79 25.26
N ALA A 146 -0.16 -22.10 24.73
CA ALA A 146 1.17 -22.08 25.36
C ALA A 146 1.13 -21.39 26.74
N ILE A 147 0.36 -20.31 26.89
CA ILE A 147 0.15 -19.64 28.18
C ILE A 147 -0.62 -20.55 29.14
N ALA A 148 -1.67 -21.24 28.67
CA ALA A 148 -2.45 -22.17 29.47
C ALA A 148 -1.60 -23.35 29.97
N LYS A 149 -0.73 -23.91 29.12
CA LYS A 149 0.23 -24.96 29.52
C LYS A 149 1.25 -24.46 30.55
N LYS A 150 1.69 -23.21 30.44
CA LYS A 150 2.64 -22.59 31.40
C LYS A 150 1.97 -22.26 32.74
N ASN A 151 0.68 -21.95 32.74
CA ASN A 151 -0.08 -21.57 33.93
C ASN A 151 -0.81 -22.75 34.60
N ALA A 152 -0.71 -23.97 34.06
CA ALA A 152 -1.23 -25.16 34.72
C ALA A 152 -0.35 -25.49 35.95
N PRO A 153 -0.91 -25.53 37.17
CA PRO A 153 -0.12 -25.78 38.38
C PRO A 153 0.42 -27.21 38.41
N VAL A 154 1.70 -27.35 38.75
CA VAL A 154 2.33 -28.61 39.18
C VAL A 154 1.61 -29.05 40.46
N VAL A 155 1.00 -30.24 40.42
CA VAL A 155 0.57 -30.97 41.63
C VAL A 155 1.84 -31.26 42.42
N VAL A 156 2.06 -30.54 43.51
CA VAL A 156 3.03 -30.91 44.53
C VAL A 156 2.38 -32.05 45.30
N GLU A 157 2.66 -33.27 44.87
CA GLU A 157 2.51 -34.46 45.69
C GLU A 157 3.71 -34.49 46.65
N GLU A 158 3.37 -34.72 47.90
CA GLU A 158 4.08 -34.37 49.12
C GLU A 158 5.18 -35.41 49.42
N GLU A 159 6.38 -35.24 48.88
CA GLU A 159 7.61 -35.81 49.49
C GLU A 159 8.04 -34.90 50.64
N VAL A 160 7.26 -34.91 51.73
CA VAL A 160 7.65 -34.39 53.04
C VAL A 160 7.31 -35.47 54.06
N SER A 161 8.20 -36.47 54.21
CA SER A 161 8.13 -37.41 55.34
C SER A 161 9.47 -38.04 55.75
N GLU A 162 10.60 -37.80 55.10
CA GLU A 162 11.81 -38.63 55.34
C GLU A 162 13.13 -37.90 55.65
N GLU A 163 13.12 -36.62 56.07
CA GLU A 163 14.37 -35.91 56.47
C GLU A 163 14.28 -35.16 57.82
N VAL A 164 13.58 -35.70 58.83
CA VAL A 164 13.54 -35.09 60.18
C VAL A 164 14.11 -35.96 61.31
N SER A 165 14.63 -37.18 61.08
CA SER A 165 15.01 -38.04 62.24
C SER A 165 16.28 -38.87 62.17
N GLU A 166 17.06 -38.87 61.09
CA GLU A 166 18.30 -39.66 60.98
C GLU A 166 19.56 -38.80 60.76
N GLU A 167 19.88 -37.86 61.67
CA GLU A 167 21.29 -37.52 61.90
C GLU A 167 21.49 -36.93 63.31
N VAL A 168 21.10 -37.74 64.30
CA VAL A 168 21.47 -37.64 65.73
C VAL A 168 22.87 -38.28 65.95
N THR A 169 23.71 -38.40 64.90
CA THR A 169 24.90 -39.27 64.90
C THR A 169 26.24 -38.65 65.32
N GLU A 170 26.32 -37.39 65.74
CA GLU A 170 27.63 -36.83 66.16
C GLU A 170 27.62 -36.01 67.45
N GLU A 171 26.75 -36.39 68.39
CA GLU A 171 26.81 -35.95 69.79
C GLU A 171 27.69 -36.89 70.66
N VAL A 172 28.85 -37.38 70.20
CA VAL A 172 29.79 -38.14 71.07
C VAL A 172 31.26 -38.05 70.59
N ALA A 173 31.84 -36.86 70.42
CA ALA A 173 33.32 -36.71 70.36
C ALA A 173 33.77 -35.24 70.41
N ASP A 174 33.62 -34.53 71.53
CA ASP A 174 34.65 -33.57 72.00
C ASP A 174 34.31 -33.03 73.40
N GLU A 175 34.49 -33.87 74.43
CA GLU A 175 34.65 -33.39 75.80
C GLU A 175 36.06 -33.75 76.27
N ALA A 176 37.04 -32.89 75.96
CA ALA A 176 38.34 -32.88 76.63
C ALA A 176 39.09 -31.54 76.47
N ALA A 177 39.06 -30.74 77.55
CA ALA A 177 40.10 -29.80 78.00
C ALA A 177 40.31 -28.44 77.28
N ALA A 178 39.87 -27.38 77.96
CA ALA A 178 40.55 -26.07 78.04
C ALA A 178 41.60 -26.11 79.20
N PRO A 179 42.58 -25.16 79.38
CA PRO A 179 42.57 -23.76 78.92
C PRO A 179 43.95 -23.10 78.54
N ALA A 180 43.90 -21.80 78.23
CA ALA A 180 44.96 -20.75 78.15
C ALA A 180 45.85 -20.78 76.87
N ASP A 181 46.18 -19.67 76.20
CA ASP A 181 46.56 -18.33 76.68
C ASP A 181 46.36 -17.26 75.57
N GLU A 182 46.12 -16.01 75.99
CA GLU A 182 46.08 -14.79 75.17
C GLU A 182 47.48 -14.42 74.63
N ALA A 183 47.61 -14.11 73.33
CA ALA A 183 48.62 -13.15 72.88
C ALA A 183 48.21 -12.45 71.57
N GLU A 184 48.18 -11.13 71.67
CA GLU A 184 47.95 -10.10 70.67
C GLU A 184 48.93 -10.10 69.46
N THR A 185 48.36 -9.78 68.29
CA THR A 185 48.84 -8.80 67.26
C THR A 185 49.93 -9.11 66.22
N ALA A 186 49.59 -8.65 65.01
CA ALA A 186 50.41 -8.19 63.86
C ALA A 186 51.19 -9.29 63.11
N GLU A 187 51.05 -9.48 61.79
CA GLU A 187 50.81 -8.60 60.63
C GLU A 187 50.10 -9.38 59.51
#